data_AF-A0A4Y9S162-F1
#
_entry.id   AF-A0A4Y9S162-F1
#
_cell.length_a   1.000
_cell.length_b   1.000
_cell.length_c   1.000
_cell.angle_alpha   90.00
_cell.angle_beta   90.00
_cell.angle_gamma   90.00
#
_symmetry.space_group_name_H-M   'P 1'
#
loop_
_entity.id
_entity.type
_entity.pdbx_description
1 polymer ?
#
loop_
_entity_poly.entity_id
_entity_poly.type
_entity_poly.pdbx_seq_one_letter_code
_entity_poly.pdbx_strand_id
1 'polypeptide(L)'
;MTSRKRNASGKGGARPTKLAGGVGGQIKVLKCSNQYIAKLRREVRSAGLFLRDTTGSTQRETLLGVLQYLGPRGLNTLEGVGLGFYRIATRVQELQEAGYSIDSRPERVEGPDGLVHCRIARYVFCGRLPDAQGKLDLGE
;
A
#
# COMPACT_ATOMS: atom_id res chain seq x y z
N MET A 1 -0.59 45.45 -2.24
CA MET A 1 -1.23 44.83 -1.05
C MET A 1 -1.49 43.36 -1.36
N THR A 2 -0.66 42.44 -0.85
CA THR A 2 -0.76 41.00 -1.13
C THR A 2 -1.24 40.25 0.13
N SER A 3 -2.39 39.59 0.02
CA SER A 3 -3.05 38.87 1.11
C SER A 3 -2.34 37.53 1.37
N ARG A 4 -1.73 37.37 2.56
CA ARG A 4 -1.17 36.10 3.05
C ARG A 4 -2.31 35.14 3.41
N LYS A 5 -2.44 34.03 2.69
CA LYS A 5 -3.27 32.89 3.10
C LYS A 5 -2.79 32.38 4.47
N ARG A 6 -3.64 32.45 5.49
CA ARG A 6 -3.42 31.91 6.83
C ARG A 6 -3.67 30.41 6.80
N ASN A 7 -2.65 29.60 7.12
CA ASN A 7 -2.83 28.18 7.43
C ASN A 7 -3.63 28.02 8.73
N ALA A 8 -4.40 26.92 8.82
CA ALA A 8 -5.23 26.58 9.97
C ALA A 8 -4.41 26.52 11.28
N SER A 9 -5.01 26.97 12.38
CA SER A 9 -4.37 27.06 13.69
C SER A 9 -4.06 25.67 14.27
N GLY A 10 -2.79 25.40 14.58
CA GLY A 10 -2.32 24.13 15.17
C GLY A 10 -2.72 23.88 16.63
N LYS A 11 -3.83 24.45 17.11
CA LYS A 11 -4.26 24.37 18.53
C LYS A 11 -5.44 23.41 18.74
N GLY A 12 -5.43 22.24 18.09
CA GLY A 12 -6.53 21.26 18.16
C GLY A 12 -6.11 19.80 18.37
N GLY A 13 -4.91 19.53 18.87
CA GLY A 13 -4.51 18.18 19.26
C GLY A 13 -4.78 17.94 20.74
N ALA A 14 -5.71 17.05 21.08
CA ALA A 14 -5.92 16.60 22.45
C ALA A 14 -4.58 16.14 23.04
N ARG A 15 -4.18 16.71 24.18
CA ARG A 15 -3.00 16.26 24.92
C ARG A 15 -3.33 14.87 25.48
N PRO A 16 -2.65 13.78 25.07
CA PRO A 16 -2.88 12.48 25.68
C PRO A 16 -2.51 12.60 27.17
N THR A 17 -3.52 12.48 28.03
CA THR A 17 -3.33 12.46 29.48
C THR A 17 -2.69 11.14 29.88
N LYS A 18 -1.73 11.21 30.81
CA LYS A 18 -0.89 10.11 31.33
C LYS A 18 -1.65 8.89 31.94
N LEU A 19 -2.97 8.89 31.89
CA LEU A 19 -3.85 7.84 32.45
C LEU A 19 -4.25 6.76 31.45
N ALA A 20 -4.03 6.96 30.15
CA ALA A 20 -4.18 5.90 29.15
C ALA A 20 -2.83 5.18 29.00
N GLY A 21 -2.77 3.92 29.45
CA GLY A 21 -1.59 3.04 29.49
C GLY A 21 -0.51 3.38 28.47
N GLY A 22 0.64 3.81 28.99
CA GLY A 22 1.80 4.28 28.24
C GLY A 22 2.46 3.19 27.40
N VAL A 23 1.84 2.85 26.27
CA VAL A 23 2.53 2.28 25.12
C VAL A 23 2.37 3.29 23.99
N GLY A 24 3.07 4.41 24.13
CA GLY A 24 3.35 5.32 23.02
C GLY A 24 4.32 4.63 22.07
N GLY A 25 3.86 3.57 21.40
CA GLY A 25 4.59 2.96 20.30
C GLY A 25 4.84 4.07 19.30
N GLN A 26 6.11 4.45 19.13
CA GLN A 26 6.49 5.40 18.10
C GLN A 26 5.96 4.84 16.77
N ILE A 27 4.89 5.45 16.24
CA ILE A 27 4.35 5.07 14.95
C ILE A 27 5.43 5.43 13.93
N LYS A 28 6.21 4.42 13.51
CA LYS A 28 7.32 4.59 12.59
C LYS A 28 6.77 5.16 11.28
N VAL A 29 7.13 6.41 10.99
CA VAL A 29 6.81 7.03 9.71
C VAL A 29 7.80 6.48 8.69
N LEU A 30 7.29 5.82 7.65
CA LEU A 30 8.11 5.33 6.56
C LEU A 30 8.35 6.45 5.54
N LYS A 31 9.59 6.60 5.07
CA LYS A 31 9.96 7.63 4.10
C LYS A 31 9.79 7.10 2.68
N CYS A 32 8.80 7.60 1.96
CA CYS A 32 8.58 7.31 0.55
C CYS A 32 9.05 8.50 -0.31
N SER A 33 10.34 8.81 -0.23
CA SER A 33 10.95 9.89 -1.00
C SER A 33 11.09 9.51 -2.48
N ASN A 34 11.28 10.51 -3.36
CA ASN A 34 11.56 10.28 -4.78
C ASN A 34 12.77 9.35 -5.00
N GLN A 35 13.81 9.48 -4.17
CA GLN A 35 14.99 8.61 -4.24
C GLN A 35 14.66 7.16 -3.89
N TYR A 36 13.81 6.97 -2.87
CA TYR A 36 13.34 5.65 -2.46
C TYR A 36 12.49 5.01 -3.56
N ILE A 37 11.51 5.73 -4.13
CA ILE A 37 10.69 5.25 -5.25
C ILE A 37 11.57 4.92 -6.46
N ALA A 38 12.57 5.76 -6.78
CA ALA A 38 13.49 5.50 -7.88
C ALA A 38 14.38 4.26 -7.63
N LYS A 39 14.75 3.98 -6.38
CA LYS A 39 15.45 2.75 -6.00
C LYS A 39 14.54 1.52 -6.14
N LEU A 40 13.31 1.60 -5.62
CA LEU A 40 12.31 0.54 -5.75
C LEU A 40 11.99 0.24 -7.22
N ARG A 41 11.83 1.26 -8.05
CA ARG A 41 11.60 1.10 -9.49
C ARG A 41 12.76 0.38 -10.18
N ARG A 42 14.01 0.71 -9.83
CA ARG A 42 15.19 0.03 -10.37
C ARG A 42 15.24 -1.43 -9.93
N GLU A 43 14.97 -1.70 -8.66
CA GLU A 43 14.90 -3.05 -8.09
C GLU A 43 13.86 -3.92 -8.83
N VAL A 44 12.62 -3.43 -8.92
CA VAL A 44 11.51 -4.12 -9.60
C VAL A 44 11.81 -4.32 -11.09
N ARG A 45 12.42 -3.33 -11.75
CA ARG A 45 12.84 -3.45 -13.16
C ARG A 45 13.95 -4.49 -13.34
N SER A 46 14.94 -4.54 -12.44
CA SER A 46 15.99 -5.56 -12.49
C SER A 46 15.46 -6.99 -12.27
N ALA A 47 14.36 -7.12 -11.53
CA ALA A 47 13.63 -8.38 -11.38
C ALA A 47 12.73 -8.70 -12.59
N GLY A 48 12.69 -7.85 -13.62
CA GLY A 48 11.84 -8.04 -14.81
C GLY A 48 10.34 -7.74 -14.60
N LEU A 49 9.97 -7.18 -13.45
CA LEU A 49 8.58 -6.98 -13.00
C LEU A 49 8.06 -5.55 -13.27
N PHE A 50 8.52 -4.93 -14.36
CA PHE A 50 8.09 -3.58 -14.72
C PHE A 50 6.79 -3.60 -15.52
N LEU A 51 5.92 -2.61 -15.29
CA LEU A 51 4.71 -2.42 -16.09
C LEU A 51 5.09 -2.14 -17.55
N ARG A 52 4.64 -3.01 -18.45
CA ARG A 52 4.86 -2.88 -19.90
C ARG A 52 3.77 -2.09 -20.59
N ASP A 53 2.55 -2.17 -20.08
CA ASP A 53 1.38 -1.46 -20.57
C ASP A 53 0.45 -1.06 -19.42
N THR A 54 -0.58 -0.26 -19.74
CA THR A 54 -1.55 0.27 -18.78
C THR A 54 -2.89 -0.46 -18.80
N THR A 55 -3.00 -1.61 -19.45
CA THR A 55 -4.22 -2.42 -19.46
C THR A 55 -4.50 -2.97 -18.07
N GLY A 56 -5.78 -3.17 -17.75
CA GLY A 56 -6.17 -3.65 -16.42
C GLY A 56 -5.57 -5.02 -16.08
N SER A 57 -5.54 -5.95 -17.04
CA SER A 57 -4.98 -7.29 -16.87
C SER A 57 -3.47 -7.25 -16.60
N THR A 58 -2.70 -6.52 -17.41
CA THR A 58 -1.25 -6.40 -17.20
C THR A 58 -0.94 -5.72 -15.88
N GLN A 59 -1.71 -4.68 -15.50
CA GLN A 59 -1.54 -4.05 -14.19
C GLN A 59 -1.79 -5.02 -13.04
N ARG A 60 -2.84 -5.85 -13.13
CA ARG A 60 -3.19 -6.84 -12.11
C ARG A 60 -2.10 -7.90 -12.00
N GLU A 61 -1.68 -8.48 -13.11
CA GLU A 61 -0.66 -9.54 -13.16
C GLU A 61 0.71 -9.05 -12.72
N THR A 62 1.11 -7.86 -13.19
CA THR A 62 2.37 -7.24 -12.75
C THR A 62 2.32 -6.90 -11.26
N LEU A 63 1.19 -6.40 -10.75
CA LEU A 63 1.03 -6.11 -9.32
C LEU A 63 1.19 -7.38 -8.49
N LEU A 64 0.59 -8.50 -8.91
CA LEU A 64 0.76 -9.78 -8.25
C LEU A 64 2.24 -10.20 -8.19
N GLY A 65 2.93 -10.16 -9.33
CA GLY A 65 4.36 -10.49 -9.39
C GLY A 65 5.21 -9.60 -8.49
N VAL A 66 4.93 -8.30 -8.46
CA VAL A 66 5.59 -7.35 -7.54
C VAL A 66 5.31 -7.71 -6.09
N LEU A 67 4.06 -7.97 -5.70
CA LEU A 67 3.72 -8.30 -4.32
C LEU A 67 4.34 -9.64 -3.88
N GLN A 68 4.42 -10.63 -4.77
CA GLN A 68 5.11 -11.89 -4.52
C GLN A 68 6.62 -11.69 -4.34
N TYR A 69 7.24 -10.89 -5.19
CA TYR A 69 8.67 -10.57 -5.09
C TYR A 69 9.02 -9.82 -3.80
N LEU A 70 8.16 -8.87 -3.39
CA LEU A 70 8.37 -8.09 -2.17
C LEU A 70 8.03 -8.89 -0.90
N GLY A 71 7.15 -9.89 -1.01
CA GLY A 71 6.73 -10.76 0.07
C GLY A 71 6.27 -9.96 1.31
N PRO A 72 6.82 -10.22 2.51
CA PRO A 72 6.44 -9.52 3.74
C PRO A 72 6.67 -8.00 3.71
N ARG A 73 7.57 -7.50 2.85
CA ARG A 73 7.81 -6.06 2.71
C ARG A 73 6.58 -5.35 2.17
N GLY A 74 5.83 -6.03 1.30
CA GLY A 74 4.64 -5.50 0.65
C GLY A 74 4.89 -4.22 -0.15
N LEU A 75 3.80 -3.62 -0.62
CA LEU A 75 3.80 -2.40 -1.40
C LEU A 75 2.71 -1.47 -0.89
N ASN A 76 3.06 -0.22 -0.60
CA ASN A 76 2.07 0.79 -0.22
C ASN A 76 1.51 1.56 -1.43
N THR A 77 0.40 2.26 -1.21
CA THR A 77 -0.28 3.00 -2.29
C THR A 77 0.63 4.02 -2.98
N LEU A 78 1.46 4.76 -2.23
CA LEU A 78 2.35 5.78 -2.80
C LEU A 78 3.50 5.16 -3.58
N GLU A 79 4.10 4.09 -3.06
CA GLU A 79 5.11 3.29 -3.74
C GLU A 79 4.56 2.74 -5.05
N GLY A 80 3.36 2.16 -5.05
CA GLY A 80 2.74 1.61 -6.26
C GLY A 80 2.37 2.68 -7.29
N VAL A 81 1.88 3.86 -6.88
CA VAL A 81 1.70 5.01 -7.79
C VAL A 81 3.06 5.42 -8.38
N GLY A 82 4.11 5.43 -7.56
CA GLY A 82 5.48 5.64 -7.99
C GLY A 82 6.02 4.58 -8.97
N LEU A 83 5.45 3.38 -8.98
CA LEU A 83 5.74 2.32 -9.96
C LEU A 83 4.87 2.40 -11.22
N GLY A 84 3.87 3.27 -11.25
CA GLY A 84 2.97 3.47 -12.39
C GLY A 84 1.65 2.70 -12.30
N PHE A 85 1.34 2.07 -11.17
CA PHE A 85 0.05 1.42 -10.97
C PHE A 85 -1.04 2.46 -10.75
N TYR A 86 -2.16 2.29 -11.45
CA TYR A 86 -3.38 3.06 -11.23
C TYR A 86 -4.39 2.21 -10.46
N ARG A 87 -5.11 2.84 -9.53
CA ARG A 87 -6.20 2.19 -8.76
C ARG A 87 -5.77 0.85 -8.13
N ILE A 88 -4.63 0.85 -7.42
CA ILE A 88 -4.07 -0.35 -6.78
C ILE A 88 -5.11 -1.10 -5.95
N ALA A 89 -5.92 -0.39 -5.18
CA ALA A 89 -6.98 -1.00 -4.37
C ALA A 89 -7.94 -1.87 -5.21
N THR A 90 -8.35 -1.39 -6.39
CA THR A 90 -9.19 -2.15 -7.32
C THR A 90 -8.44 -3.39 -7.85
N ARG A 91 -7.15 -3.25 -8.20
CA ARG A 91 -6.34 -4.39 -8.66
C ARG A 91 -6.13 -5.43 -7.58
N VAL A 92 -5.98 -5.02 -6.33
CA VAL A 92 -5.89 -5.91 -5.17
C VAL A 92 -7.22 -6.65 -4.97
N GLN A 93 -8.35 -5.97 -5.09
CA GLN A 93 -9.66 -6.61 -5.01
C GLN A 93 -9.83 -7.67 -6.11
N GLU A 94 -9.48 -7.35 -7.36
CA GLU A 94 -9.51 -8.32 -8.47
C GLU A 94 -8.61 -9.54 -8.21
N LEU A 95 -7.46 -9.35 -7.56
CA LEU A 95 -6.59 -10.46 -7.15
C LEU A 95 -7.21 -11.30 -6.02
N GLN A 96 -7.87 -10.65 -5.05
CA GLN A 96 -8.59 -11.36 -3.99
C GLN A 96 -9.75 -12.19 -4.56
N GLU A 97 -10.51 -11.63 -5.49
CA GLU A 97 -11.57 -12.34 -6.23
C GLU A 97 -11.01 -13.51 -7.05
N ALA A 98 -9.79 -13.39 -7.57
CA ALA A 98 -9.08 -14.47 -8.25
C ALA A 98 -8.45 -15.51 -7.30
N GLY A 99 -8.71 -15.43 -5.99
CA GLY A 99 -8.26 -16.41 -5.00
C GLY A 99 -6.90 -16.12 -4.36
N TYR A 100 -6.34 -14.92 -4.52
CA TYR A 100 -5.10 -14.54 -3.84
C TYR A 100 -5.38 -13.92 -2.46
N SER A 101 -4.63 -14.36 -1.45
CA SER A 101 -4.67 -13.77 -0.11
C SER A 101 -3.72 -12.57 -0.04
N ILE A 102 -4.28 -11.37 0.05
CA ILE A 102 -3.54 -10.11 0.19
C ILE A 102 -4.09 -9.36 1.40
N ASP A 103 -3.22 -9.09 2.38
CA ASP A 103 -3.55 -8.29 3.56
C ASP A 103 -3.35 -6.79 3.27
N SER A 104 -4.17 -5.94 3.89
CA SER A 104 -4.13 -4.49 3.75
C SER A 104 -4.02 -3.84 5.11
N ARG A 105 -2.87 -3.22 5.40
CA ARG A 105 -2.58 -2.57 6.68
C ARG A 105 -2.43 -1.07 6.51
N PRO A 106 -3.08 -0.24 7.35
CA PRO A 106 -2.87 1.19 7.31
C PRO A 106 -1.50 1.55 7.88
N GLU A 107 -0.76 2.42 7.20
CA GLU A 107 0.52 2.94 7.64
C GLU A 107 0.62 4.47 7.52
N ARG A 108 1.63 5.05 8.18
CA ARG A 108 1.99 6.46 8.05
C ARG A 108 3.23 6.58 7.18
N VAL A 109 3.12 7.39 6.13
CA VAL A 109 4.16 7.53 5.11
C VAL A 109 4.44 9.01 4.88
N GLU A 110 5.71 9.39 4.88
CA GLU A 110 6.16 10.70 4.41
C GLU A 110 6.30 10.63 2.88
N GLY A 111 5.50 11.41 2.18
CA GLY A 111 5.48 11.47 0.72
C GLY A 111 6.69 12.21 0.14
N PRO A 112 6.81 12.23 -1.20
CA PRO A 112 7.89 12.96 -1.88
C PRO A 112 7.77 14.49 -1.76
N ASP A 113 6.60 14.99 -1.36
CA ASP A 113 6.31 16.39 -1.02
C ASP A 113 6.77 16.78 0.39
N GLY A 114 7.28 15.82 1.18
CA GLY A 114 7.65 16.01 2.57
C GLY A 114 6.45 16.07 3.53
N LEU A 115 5.23 15.78 3.05
CA LEU A 115 4.04 15.71 3.89
C LEU A 115 3.83 14.29 4.42
N VAL A 116 3.37 14.19 5.67
CA VAL A 116 3.03 12.91 6.29
C VAL A 116 1.58 12.55 5.98
N HIS A 117 1.40 11.50 5.20
CA HIS A 117 0.10 10.91 4.90
C HIS A 117 -0.21 9.81 5.92
N CYS A 118 -1.39 9.88 6.53
CA CYS A 118 -1.87 8.88 7.46
C CYS A 118 -2.81 7.88 6.79
N ARG A 119 -2.81 6.62 7.24
CA ARG A 119 -3.67 5.54 6.76
C ARG A 119 -3.49 5.24 5.26
N ILE A 120 -2.25 5.37 4.76
CA ILE A 120 -1.90 4.82 3.46
C ILE A 120 -1.95 3.30 3.56
N ALA A 121 -2.59 2.61 2.62
CA ALA A 121 -2.68 1.16 2.65
C ALA A 121 -1.35 0.55 2.18
N ARG A 122 -0.80 -0.39 2.97
CA ARG A 122 0.25 -1.34 2.56
C ARG A 122 -0.39 -2.69 2.28
N TYR A 123 -0.17 -3.17 1.07
CA TYR A 123 -0.63 -4.47 0.60
C TYR A 123 0.49 -5.49 0.73
N VAL A 124 0.21 -6.63 1.37
CA VAL A 124 1.19 -7.69 1.61
C VAL A 124 0.63 -9.00 1.04
N PHE A 125 1.44 -9.69 0.24
CA PHE A 125 1.07 -11.01 -0.26
C PHE A 125 1.18 -12.04 0.86
N CYS A 126 0.09 -12.76 1.12
CA CYS A 126 0.01 -13.78 2.16
C CYS A 126 -0.03 -15.21 1.59
N GLY A 127 -0.36 -15.37 0.31
CA GLY A 127 -0.44 -16.66 -0.36
C GLY A 127 -1.61 -16.77 -1.32
N ARG A 128 -1.93 -18.00 -1.74
CA ARG A 128 -3.16 -18.32 -2.46
C ARG A 128 -4.15 -18.96 -1.49
N LEU A 129 -5.40 -18.52 -1.51
CA LEU A 129 -6.45 -19.17 -0.74
C LEU A 129 -6.62 -20.61 -1.28
N PRO A 130 -6.84 -21.60 -0.41
CA PRO A 130 -7.23 -22.92 -0.88
C PRO A 130 -8.49 -22.79 -1.72
N ASP A 131 -8.55 -23.50 -2.84
CA ASP A 131 -9.78 -23.61 -3.63
C ASP A 131 -10.90 -24.05 -2.67
N ALA A 132 -12.07 -23.43 -2.75
CA ALA A 132 -13.15 -23.69 -1.82
C ALA A 132 -13.58 -25.17 -1.96
N GLN A 133 -13.01 -26.02 -1.11
CA GLN A 133 -13.29 -27.44 -1.07
C GLN A 133 -14.66 -27.61 -0.41
N GLY A 134 -15.71 -27.56 -1.22
CA GLY A 134 -17.07 -27.47 -0.70
C GLY A 134 -18.17 -27.45 -1.74
N LYS A 135 -18.02 -28.15 -2.87
CA LYS A 135 -19.21 -28.77 -3.48
C LYS A 135 -19.41 -30.08 -2.72
N LEU A 136 -20.03 -30.00 -1.54
CA LEU A 136 -20.67 -31.17 -0.95
C LEU A 136 -21.69 -31.61 -2.00
N ASP A 137 -21.37 -32.67 -2.75
CA ASP A 137 -22.37 -33.49 -3.43
C ASP A 137 -23.29 -34.00 -2.33
N LEU A 138 -24.32 -33.22 -2.02
CA LEU A 138 -25.54 -33.74 -1.42
C LEU A 138 -26.16 -34.55 -2.55
N GLY A 139 -25.80 -35.83 -2.60
CA GLY A 139 -26.32 -36.80 -3.56
C GLY A 139 -27.85 -36.74 -3.62
N GLU A 140 -28.33 -36.93 -4.86
CA GLU A 140 -29.70 -37.07 -5.38
C GLU A 140 -30.89 -36.96 -4.42
#